data_AF-A0A2G9UUE6-F1
#
_entry.id   AF-A0A2G9UUE6-F1
#
_cell.length_a   1.000
_cell.length_b   1.000
_cell.length_c   1.000
_cell.angle_alpha   90.00
_cell.angle_beta   90.00
_cell.angle_gamma   90.00
#
_symmetry.space_group_name_H-M   'P 1'
#
loop_
_entity.id
_entity.type
_entity.pdbx_description
1 polymer ?
#
loop_
_entity_poly.entity_id
_entity_poly.type
_entity_poly.pdbx_seq_one_letter_code
_entity_poly.pdbx_strand_id
1 'polypeptide(L)'
;MCCGTDVVASEYPTLPTCRMIERRRLPSASYNSPVENEHWSRCEFAEQSVVIVGENRDAAQIARHVANKQPGASPFFVMDMPSVMARVDDWQDHLPRVQAYYALRCNADPVLARMLADCARLGFAVSDAQQLAVALELVSADRVIMDCPLWTRKTMRIAGECEVGTIVIENEKQLMDAISYAPHARILLAISLSECRGDSDSLLDQKGAQIEEVEGLLMTAFELRAKVVGIR
;
A
#
# COMPACT_ATOMS: atom_id res chain seq x y z
N MET A 1 -49.07 16.79 51.88
CA MET A 1 -49.01 15.32 52.06
C MET A 1 -48.93 14.70 50.68
N CYS A 2 -47.86 13.93 50.45
CA CYS A 2 -47.60 12.82 49.48
C CYS A 2 -48.47 12.76 48.20
N CYS A 3 -47.98 12.56 46.98
CA CYS A 3 -46.79 11.84 46.50
C CYS A 3 -46.29 12.47 45.18
N GLY A 4 -44.97 12.47 44.99
CA GLY A 4 -44.35 12.62 43.67
C GLY A 4 -44.49 11.32 42.88
N THR A 5 -44.69 11.44 41.58
CA THR A 5 -44.54 10.34 40.62
C THR A 5 -43.17 10.43 39.99
N ASP A 6 -42.33 9.46 40.32
CA ASP A 6 -41.02 9.21 39.74
C ASP A 6 -41.15 8.89 38.24
N VAL A 7 -40.55 9.74 37.41
CA VAL A 7 -40.32 9.43 36.00
C VAL A 7 -39.07 8.55 35.95
N VAL A 8 -39.27 7.27 35.68
CA VAL A 8 -38.20 6.30 35.44
C VAL A 8 -37.46 6.71 34.15
N ALA A 9 -36.30 7.32 34.29
CA ALA A 9 -35.36 7.51 33.20
C ALA A 9 -34.71 6.15 32.87
N SER A 10 -35.08 5.59 31.73
CA SER A 10 -34.42 4.42 31.14
C SER A 10 -32.98 4.77 30.79
N GLU A 11 -32.02 4.32 31.60
CA GLU A 11 -30.60 4.31 31.26
C GLU A 11 -30.37 3.33 30.09
N TYR A 12 -30.18 3.87 28.89
CA TYR A 12 -29.67 3.09 27.78
C TYR A 12 -28.17 2.83 28.03
N PRO A 13 -27.70 1.57 27.94
CA PRO A 13 -26.28 1.28 28.12
C PRO A 13 -25.48 1.96 27.01
N THR A 14 -24.53 2.79 27.42
CA THR A 14 -23.52 3.37 26.54
C THR A 14 -22.75 2.24 25.87
N LEU A 15 -22.84 2.16 24.54
CA LEU A 15 -22.07 1.22 23.73
C LEU A 15 -20.57 1.39 24.07
N PRO A 16 -19.82 0.29 24.26
CA PRO A 16 -18.40 0.39 24.55
C PRO A 16 -17.73 1.13 23.40
N THR A 17 -17.05 2.22 23.73
CA THR A 17 -16.16 2.93 22.80
C THR A 17 -15.19 1.90 22.26
N CYS A 18 -15.33 1.60 20.96
CA CYS A 18 -14.40 0.76 20.23
C CYS A 18 -13.04 1.48 20.34
N ARG A 19 -12.18 1.02 21.27
CA ARG A 19 -10.81 1.49 21.36
C ARG A 19 -10.20 1.20 20.01
N MET A 20 -9.93 2.24 19.22
CA MET A 20 -9.07 2.11 18.06
C MET A 20 -7.80 1.44 18.55
N ILE A 21 -7.63 0.17 18.20
CA ILE A 21 -6.35 -0.49 18.31
C ILE A 21 -5.47 0.24 17.31
N GLU A 22 -4.75 1.23 17.80
CA GLU A 22 -3.67 1.84 17.06
C GLU A 22 -2.74 0.68 16.68
N ARG A 23 -2.72 0.32 15.39
CA ARG A 23 -1.88 -0.75 14.87
C ARG A 23 -0.44 -0.27 14.96
N ARG A 24 0.13 -0.36 16.16
CA ARG A 24 1.53 -0.05 16.39
C ARG A 24 2.33 -1.13 15.69
N ARG A 25 3.20 -0.68 14.78
CA ARG A 25 4.15 -1.53 14.08
C ARG A 25 4.87 -2.42 15.09
N LEU A 26 4.80 -3.74 14.93
CA LEU A 26 5.57 -4.64 15.77
C LEU A 26 7.06 -4.33 15.57
N PRO A 27 7.87 -4.31 16.64
CA PRO A 27 9.30 -4.12 16.51
C PRO A 27 9.87 -5.25 15.65
N SER A 28 10.59 -4.90 14.59
CA SER A 28 11.38 -5.89 13.87
C SER A 28 12.66 -6.16 14.67
N ALA A 29 12.99 -7.43 14.82
CA ALA A 29 14.20 -7.89 15.51
C ALA A 29 15.47 -7.41 14.80
N SER A 30 15.39 -7.18 13.49
CA SER A 30 16.49 -6.59 12.73
C SER A 30 16.80 -5.16 13.19
N TYR A 31 15.83 -4.43 13.75
CA TYR A 31 15.98 -3.03 14.20
C TYR A 31 16.37 -2.89 15.67
N ASN A 32 15.91 -3.81 16.52
CA ASN A 32 15.94 -3.64 17.98
C ASN A 32 16.59 -4.81 18.72
N SER A 33 17.28 -5.74 18.05
CA SER A 33 17.96 -6.83 18.76
C SER A 33 19.03 -6.24 19.69
N PRO A 34 18.89 -6.37 21.03
CA PRO A 34 19.90 -5.91 21.99
C PRO A 34 21.15 -6.79 21.97
N VAL A 35 21.15 -7.82 21.11
CA VAL A 35 22.16 -8.85 21.06
C VAL A 35 23.29 -8.43 20.14
N GLU A 36 24.42 -8.12 20.74
CA GLU A 36 25.69 -8.01 20.06
C GLU A 36 26.35 -9.40 20.00
N ASN A 37 26.91 -9.73 18.84
CA ASN A 37 27.68 -10.95 18.57
C ASN A 37 28.87 -10.52 17.72
N GLU A 38 30.05 -11.11 17.91
CA GLU A 38 31.30 -10.71 17.24
C GLU A 38 31.22 -10.73 15.70
N HIS A 39 30.23 -11.44 15.16
CA HIS A 39 30.01 -11.62 13.72
C HIS A 39 28.84 -10.79 13.16
N TRP A 40 28.20 -9.95 13.98
CA TRP A 40 27.07 -9.11 13.61
C TRP A 40 27.49 -7.65 13.68
N SER A 41 27.38 -6.92 12.57
CA SER A 41 27.59 -5.47 12.54
C SER A 41 26.26 -4.76 12.30
N ARG A 42 26.13 -3.54 12.82
CA ARG A 42 24.96 -2.68 12.55
C ARG A 42 25.32 -1.64 11.51
N CYS A 43 24.37 -1.33 10.63
CA CYS A 43 24.44 -0.20 9.73
C CYS A 43 23.11 0.57 9.76
N GLU A 44 23.14 1.87 9.47
CA GLU A 44 21.91 2.63 9.26
C GLU A 44 21.47 2.54 7.80
N PHE A 45 20.20 2.23 7.58
CA PHE A 45 19.57 2.22 6.27
C PHE A 45 18.11 2.66 6.41
N ALA A 46 17.68 3.62 5.58
CA ALA A 46 16.35 4.23 5.66
C ALA A 46 15.98 4.71 7.08
N GLU A 47 16.95 5.32 7.78
CA GLU A 47 16.81 5.80 9.18
C GLU A 47 16.47 4.69 10.18
N GLN A 48 16.73 3.42 9.82
CA GLN A 48 16.58 2.26 10.69
C GLN A 48 17.94 1.56 10.86
N SER A 49 18.22 1.03 12.04
CA SER A 49 19.39 0.19 12.28
C SER A 49 19.16 -1.19 11.69
N VAL A 50 19.92 -1.60 10.68
CA VAL A 50 19.88 -2.96 10.09
C VAL A 50 21.08 -3.76 10.58
N VAL A 51 20.90 -5.06 10.80
CA VAL A 51 21.97 -5.98 11.17
C VAL A 51 22.52 -6.68 9.93
N ILE A 52 23.83 -6.59 9.74
CA ILE A 52 24.61 -7.36 8.77
C ILE A 52 25.17 -8.58 9.50
N VAL A 53 24.91 -9.77 8.97
CA VAL A 53 25.36 -11.04 9.54
C VAL A 53 26.47 -11.59 8.65
N GLY A 54 27.68 -11.76 9.21
CA GLY A 54 28.85 -12.21 8.45
C GLY A 54 28.86 -13.70 8.06
N GLU A 55 27.98 -14.51 8.66
CA GLU A 55 27.83 -15.94 8.34
C GLU A 55 26.55 -16.18 7.53
N ASN A 56 26.57 -17.17 6.63
CA ASN A 56 25.38 -17.58 5.90
C ASN A 56 24.38 -18.26 6.85
N ARG A 57 23.45 -17.47 7.38
CA ARG A 57 22.37 -17.92 8.28
C ARG A 57 21.03 -17.60 7.63
N ASP A 58 20.12 -18.58 7.65
CA ASP A 58 18.75 -18.34 7.20
C ASP A 58 17.97 -17.48 8.21
N ALA A 59 16.88 -16.86 7.75
CA ALA A 59 16.05 -15.99 8.58
C ALA A 59 15.49 -16.69 9.83
N ALA A 60 15.24 -18.00 9.78
CA ALA A 60 14.72 -18.76 10.92
C ALA A 60 15.79 -18.98 12.00
N GLN A 61 17.05 -19.18 11.61
CA GLN A 61 18.18 -19.25 12.52
C GLN A 61 18.41 -17.90 13.21
N ILE A 62 18.30 -16.80 12.47
CA ILE A 62 18.35 -15.44 13.05
C ILE A 62 17.20 -15.23 14.03
N ALA A 63 15.97 -15.59 13.65
CA ALA A 63 14.82 -15.48 14.54
C ALA A 63 15.01 -16.29 15.83
N ARG A 64 15.48 -17.55 15.75
CA ARG A 64 15.78 -18.36 16.93
C ARG A 64 16.86 -17.72 17.81
N HIS A 65 17.91 -17.15 17.20
CA HIS A 65 18.98 -16.48 17.93
C HIS A 65 18.46 -15.28 18.73
N VAL A 66 17.64 -14.43 18.11
CA VAL A 66 17.04 -13.27 18.77
C VAL A 66 16.05 -13.71 19.85
N ALA A 67 15.18 -14.68 19.54
CA ALA A 67 14.21 -15.21 20.50
C ALA A 67 14.86 -15.77 21.78
N ASN A 68 16.00 -16.46 21.65
CA ASN A 68 16.71 -17.04 22.79
C ASN A 68 17.39 -16.01 23.70
N LYS A 69 17.61 -14.78 23.22
CA LYS A 69 18.40 -13.76 23.91
C LYS A 69 17.60 -12.50 24.25
N GLN A 70 16.42 -12.31 23.68
CA GLN A 70 15.55 -11.18 24.02
C GLN A 70 14.98 -11.34 25.45
N PRO A 71 14.92 -10.27 26.25
CA PRO A 71 14.26 -10.31 27.55
C PRO A 71 12.74 -10.26 27.35
N GLY A 72 12.12 -11.42 27.17
CA GLY A 72 10.65 -11.58 27.15
C GLY A 72 10.10 -12.33 25.95
N ALA A 73 8.78 -12.44 25.90
CA ALA A 73 8.03 -13.20 24.89
C ALA A 73 7.33 -12.30 23.85
N SER A 74 7.77 -11.05 23.71
CA SER A 74 7.19 -10.14 22.72
C SER A 74 7.42 -10.66 21.29
N PRO A 75 6.40 -10.64 20.42
CA PRO A 75 6.55 -11.05 19.03
C PRO A 75 7.39 -10.03 18.25
N PHE A 76 8.13 -10.52 17.25
CA PHE A 76 8.97 -9.72 16.36
C PHE A 76 8.96 -10.28 14.94
N PHE A 77 9.44 -9.47 13.98
CA PHE A 77 9.69 -9.89 12.61
C PHE A 77 11.18 -9.92 12.27
N VAL A 78 11.57 -10.80 11.35
CA VAL A 78 12.89 -10.81 10.70
C VAL A 78 12.67 -10.67 9.21
N MET A 79 13.26 -9.64 8.60
CA MET A 79 13.24 -9.45 7.15
C MET A 79 14.59 -9.89 6.56
N ASP A 80 14.54 -10.87 5.66
CA ASP A 80 15.68 -11.29 4.86
C ASP A 80 15.79 -10.41 3.61
N MET A 81 16.62 -9.37 3.71
CA MET A 81 16.85 -8.42 2.63
C MET A 81 17.43 -9.06 1.35
N PRO A 82 18.47 -9.92 1.41
CA PRO A 82 18.94 -10.66 0.24
C PRO A 82 17.83 -11.43 -0.49
N SER A 83 16.96 -12.12 0.25
CA SER A 83 15.84 -12.84 -0.36
C SER A 83 14.85 -11.92 -1.09
N VAL A 84 14.61 -10.70 -0.58
CA VAL A 84 13.79 -9.70 -1.28
C VAL A 84 14.46 -9.27 -2.57
N MET A 85 15.76 -8.94 -2.54
CA MET A 85 16.50 -8.52 -3.73
C MET A 85 16.57 -9.64 -4.77
N ALA A 86 16.79 -10.89 -4.36
CA ALA A 86 16.76 -12.04 -5.26
C ALA A 86 15.42 -12.16 -6.00
N ARG A 87 14.28 -11.87 -5.35
CA ARG A 87 12.96 -11.84 -6.01
C ARG A 87 12.82 -10.68 -7.00
N VAL A 88 13.45 -9.54 -6.72
CA VAL A 88 13.49 -8.41 -7.65
C VAL A 88 14.32 -8.77 -8.89
N ASP A 89 15.48 -9.40 -8.69
CA ASP A 89 16.33 -9.87 -9.78
C ASP A 89 15.61 -10.94 -10.62
N ASP A 90 15.02 -11.95 -9.97
CA ASP A 90 14.20 -12.98 -10.62
C ASP A 90 13.10 -12.34 -11.49
N TRP A 91 12.41 -11.32 -10.99
CA TRP A 91 11.38 -10.60 -11.75
C TRP A 91 11.97 -9.88 -12.97
N GLN A 92 13.08 -9.17 -12.80
CA GLN A 92 13.69 -8.39 -13.87
C GLN A 92 14.26 -9.26 -14.99
N ASP A 93 14.78 -10.44 -14.64
CA ASP A 93 15.35 -11.43 -15.56
C ASP A 93 14.26 -12.14 -16.36
N HIS A 94 13.19 -12.58 -15.69
CA HIS A 94 12.11 -13.32 -16.35
C HIS A 94 11.08 -12.42 -17.05
N LEU A 95 10.91 -11.16 -16.60
CA LEU A 95 9.97 -10.19 -17.15
C LEU A 95 10.67 -8.87 -17.52
N PRO A 96 11.63 -8.88 -18.47
CA PRO A 96 12.46 -7.71 -18.78
C PRO A 96 11.70 -6.56 -19.45
N ARG A 97 10.48 -6.80 -19.94
CA ARG A 97 9.62 -5.79 -20.56
C ARG A 97 8.55 -5.24 -19.60
N VAL A 98 8.46 -5.78 -18.40
CA VAL A 98 7.45 -5.39 -17.41
C VAL A 98 8.11 -4.53 -16.34
N GLN A 99 7.57 -3.33 -16.13
CA GLN A 99 7.89 -2.50 -14.98
C GLN A 99 6.96 -2.90 -13.84
N ALA A 100 7.50 -3.35 -12.70
CA ALA A 100 6.69 -3.73 -11.56
C ALA A 100 6.38 -2.52 -10.68
N TYR A 101 5.16 -2.47 -10.14
CA TYR A 101 4.72 -1.46 -9.18
C TYR A 101 4.35 -2.16 -7.88
N TYR A 102 5.17 -2.00 -6.84
CA TYR A 102 4.95 -2.63 -5.54
C TYR A 102 3.78 -1.95 -4.81
N ALA A 103 2.80 -2.75 -4.39
CA ALA A 103 1.65 -2.24 -3.64
C ALA A 103 2.04 -1.92 -2.19
N LEU A 104 2.19 -0.63 -1.84
CA LEU A 104 2.61 -0.21 -0.49
C LEU A 104 1.67 -0.67 0.62
N ARG A 105 0.38 -0.87 0.29
CA ARG A 105 -0.62 -1.43 1.22
C ARG A 105 -0.28 -2.83 1.75
N CYS A 106 0.57 -3.59 1.06
CA CYS A 106 0.97 -4.93 1.48
C CYS A 106 1.93 -4.88 2.67
N ASN A 107 2.99 -4.08 2.56
CA ASN A 107 3.93 -3.82 3.64
C ASN A 107 4.66 -2.49 3.41
N ALA A 108 4.28 -1.45 4.14
CA ALA A 108 4.89 -0.12 4.09
C ALA A 108 6.10 -0.01 5.03
N ASP A 109 6.88 -1.08 5.20
CA ASP A 109 8.14 -1.01 5.95
C ASP A 109 9.09 -0.02 5.23
N PRO A 110 9.65 0.99 5.93
CA PRO A 110 10.48 2.03 5.31
C PRO A 110 11.77 1.47 4.70
N VAL A 111 12.32 0.40 5.28
CA VAL A 111 13.50 -0.28 4.77
C VAL A 111 13.15 -1.07 3.52
N LEU A 112 12.04 -1.82 3.52
CA LEU A 112 11.57 -2.49 2.30
C LEU A 112 11.28 -1.48 1.19
N ALA A 113 10.53 -0.42 1.51
CA ALA A 113 10.19 0.62 0.55
C ALA A 113 11.45 1.29 0.01
N ARG A 114 12.45 1.60 0.85
CA ARG A 114 13.70 2.18 0.38
C ARG A 114 14.48 1.23 -0.53
N MET A 115 14.61 -0.04 -0.16
CA MET A 115 15.27 -1.06 -1.00
C MET A 115 14.62 -1.14 -2.39
N LEU A 116 13.29 -1.17 -2.45
CA LEU A 116 12.57 -1.25 -3.72
C LEU A 116 12.64 0.07 -4.52
N ALA A 117 12.72 1.21 -3.84
CA ALA A 117 12.87 2.52 -4.48
C ALA A 117 14.21 2.66 -5.23
N ASP A 118 15.28 2.14 -4.64
CA ASP A 118 16.63 2.12 -5.22
C ASP A 118 16.71 1.24 -6.50
N CYS A 119 15.72 0.37 -6.74
CA CYS A 119 15.58 -0.40 -7.97
C CYS A 119 14.89 0.42 -9.07
N ALA A 120 15.65 0.96 -10.04
CA ALA A 120 15.13 1.87 -11.08
C ALA A 120 13.93 1.33 -11.87
N ARG A 121 13.83 0.02 -12.08
CA ARG A 121 12.75 -0.65 -12.83
C ARG A 121 11.51 -0.99 -11.99
N LEU A 122 11.46 -0.55 -10.73
CA LEU A 122 10.29 -0.69 -9.86
C LEU A 122 9.60 0.66 -9.64
N GLY A 123 8.32 0.64 -9.34
CA GLY A 123 7.55 1.79 -8.88
C GLY A 123 6.68 1.42 -7.68
N PHE A 124 5.82 2.33 -7.26
CA PHE A 124 4.86 2.08 -6.18
C PHE A 124 3.42 2.21 -6.65
N ALA A 125 2.59 1.27 -6.22
CA ALA A 125 1.14 1.36 -6.28
C ALA A 125 0.60 1.75 -4.89
N VAL A 126 -0.18 2.82 -4.83
CA VAL A 126 -0.68 3.43 -3.59
C VAL A 126 -2.19 3.49 -3.58
N SER A 127 -2.80 3.28 -2.42
CA SER A 127 -4.28 3.23 -2.28
C SER A 127 -4.89 4.46 -1.62
N ASP A 128 -4.08 5.37 -1.08
CA ASP A 128 -4.54 6.56 -0.38
C ASP A 128 -3.49 7.68 -0.44
N ALA A 129 -3.89 8.87 0.01
CA ALA A 129 -3.05 10.07 -0.04
C ALA A 129 -1.84 10.03 0.92
N GLN A 130 -1.90 9.25 2.01
CA GLN A 130 -0.75 9.13 2.93
C GLN A 130 0.34 8.28 2.28
N GLN A 131 -0.04 7.16 1.67
CA GLN A 131 0.89 6.33 0.90
C GLN A 131 1.45 7.07 -0.31
N LEU A 132 0.66 7.91 -0.98
CA LEU A 132 1.14 8.75 -2.07
C LEU A 132 2.27 9.68 -1.60
N ALA A 133 2.09 10.38 -0.47
CA ALA A 133 3.12 11.25 0.09
C ALA A 133 4.42 10.48 0.38
N VAL A 134 4.33 9.32 1.05
CA VAL A 134 5.48 8.45 1.33
C VAL A 134 6.16 7.97 0.04
N ALA A 135 5.39 7.57 -0.98
CA ALA A 135 5.96 7.12 -2.25
C ALA A 135 6.73 8.24 -2.96
N LEU A 136 6.22 9.47 -2.92
CA LEU A 136 6.85 10.63 -3.57
C LEU A 136 8.12 11.12 -2.86
N GLU A 137 8.32 10.76 -1.59
CA GLU A 137 9.60 10.94 -0.89
C GLU A 137 10.68 9.94 -1.35
N LEU A 138 10.26 8.81 -1.95
CA LEU A 138 11.13 7.71 -2.32
C LEU A 138 11.41 7.63 -3.83
N VAL A 139 10.43 7.94 -4.66
CA VAL A 139 10.53 7.85 -6.12
C VAL A 139 9.84 9.04 -6.80
N SER A 140 10.22 9.31 -8.04
CA SER A 140 9.56 10.32 -8.88
C SER A 140 8.10 9.93 -9.19
N ALA A 141 7.25 10.94 -9.39
CA ALA A 141 5.81 10.74 -9.59
C ALA A 141 5.47 9.83 -10.77
N ASP A 142 6.30 9.80 -11.83
CA ASP A 142 6.11 8.93 -12.99
C ASP A 142 6.22 7.43 -12.65
N ARG A 143 6.87 7.09 -11.53
CA ARG A 143 6.98 5.73 -10.97
C ARG A 143 5.89 5.43 -9.93
N VAL A 144 4.86 6.27 -9.80
CA VAL A 144 3.74 6.06 -8.88
C VAL A 144 2.43 5.86 -9.64
N ILE A 145 1.69 4.82 -9.25
CA ILE A 145 0.30 4.56 -9.68
C ILE A 145 -0.60 4.68 -8.46
N MET A 146 -1.59 5.56 -8.51
CA MET A 146 -2.62 5.65 -7.50
C MET A 146 -3.85 4.86 -7.92
N ASP A 147 -4.11 3.79 -7.19
CA ASP A 147 -5.26 2.91 -7.35
C ASP A 147 -6.08 2.94 -6.06
N CYS A 148 -6.97 3.93 -5.98
CA CYS A 148 -7.77 4.18 -4.80
C CYS A 148 -9.13 3.48 -4.93
N PRO A 149 -9.54 2.62 -3.99
CA PRO A 149 -10.86 2.00 -4.03
C PRO A 149 -11.99 3.01 -3.85
N LEU A 150 -11.71 4.21 -3.34
CA LEU A 150 -12.69 5.26 -3.16
C LEU A 150 -12.08 6.65 -3.39
N TRP A 151 -12.36 7.22 -4.55
CA TRP A 151 -11.97 8.58 -4.89
C TRP A 151 -12.86 9.63 -4.19
N THR A 152 -12.44 10.08 -3.01
CA THR A 152 -13.06 11.23 -2.33
C THR A 152 -12.50 12.55 -2.90
N ARG A 153 -13.28 13.65 -2.82
CA ARG A 153 -12.80 14.98 -3.24
C ARG A 153 -11.49 15.38 -2.55
N LYS A 154 -11.33 15.02 -1.26
CA LYS A 154 -10.10 15.27 -0.51
C LYS A 154 -8.93 14.50 -1.12
N THR A 155 -9.12 13.21 -1.38
CA THR A 155 -8.11 12.32 -1.99
C THR A 155 -7.66 12.85 -3.35
N MET A 156 -8.62 13.25 -4.21
CA MET A 156 -8.34 13.74 -5.56
C MET A 156 -7.61 15.08 -5.54
N ARG A 157 -8.03 16.02 -4.69
CA ARG A 157 -7.32 17.30 -4.51
C ARG A 157 -5.86 17.07 -4.11
N ILE A 158 -5.61 16.19 -3.12
CA ILE A 158 -4.25 15.90 -2.68
C ILE A 158 -3.45 15.22 -3.81
N ALA A 159 -4.04 14.29 -4.54
CA ALA A 159 -3.39 13.63 -5.66
C ALA A 159 -2.96 14.64 -6.76
N GLY A 160 -3.81 15.63 -7.04
CA GLY A 160 -3.49 16.75 -7.93
C GLY A 160 -2.39 17.66 -7.40
N GLU A 161 -2.48 18.09 -6.13
CA GLU A 161 -1.47 18.93 -5.47
C GLU A 161 -0.09 18.26 -5.39
N CYS A 162 -0.07 16.94 -5.26
CA CYS A 162 1.14 16.12 -5.24
C CYS A 162 1.62 15.71 -6.65
N GLU A 163 0.98 16.20 -7.71
CA GLU A 163 1.32 15.89 -9.11
C GLU A 163 1.44 14.38 -9.38
N VAL A 164 0.45 13.60 -8.93
CA VAL A 164 0.43 12.14 -9.11
C VAL A 164 0.69 11.74 -10.57
N GLY A 165 1.60 10.78 -10.80
CA GLY A 165 1.99 10.44 -12.17
C GLY A 165 0.93 9.64 -12.93
N THR A 166 0.33 8.63 -12.29
CA THR A 166 -0.74 7.81 -12.89
C THR A 166 -1.87 7.59 -11.90
N ILE A 167 -3.11 7.62 -12.39
CA ILE A 167 -4.30 7.28 -11.64
C ILE A 167 -5.07 6.17 -12.36
N VAL A 168 -5.67 5.28 -11.57
CA VAL A 168 -6.59 4.25 -12.06
C VAL A 168 -8.03 4.76 -11.89
N ILE A 169 -8.81 4.66 -12.96
CA ILE A 169 -10.25 4.97 -12.95
C ILE A 169 -11.07 3.75 -13.39
N GLU A 170 -12.31 3.69 -12.93
CA GLU A 170 -13.24 2.60 -13.18
C GLU A 170 -14.52 3.06 -13.89
N ASN A 171 -14.79 4.37 -13.96
CA ASN A 171 -16.03 4.90 -14.55
C ASN A 171 -15.90 6.37 -14.96
N GLU A 172 -16.92 6.88 -15.66
CA GLU A 172 -16.99 8.26 -16.17
C GLU A 172 -16.93 9.31 -15.07
N LYS A 173 -17.58 9.08 -13.92
CA LYS A 173 -17.52 10.03 -12.80
C LYS A 173 -16.08 10.22 -12.32
N GLN A 174 -15.33 9.12 -12.16
CA GLN A 174 -13.92 9.19 -11.76
C GLN A 174 -13.05 9.84 -12.84
N LEU A 175 -13.35 9.65 -14.13
CA LEU A 175 -12.71 10.38 -15.22
C LEU A 175 -12.93 11.90 -15.10
N MET A 176 -14.18 12.33 -14.90
CA MET A 176 -14.51 13.75 -14.74
C MET A 176 -13.79 14.39 -13.54
N ASP A 177 -13.77 13.66 -12.43
CA ASP A 177 -13.09 14.12 -11.22
C ASP A 177 -11.56 14.17 -11.44
N ALA A 178 -10.97 13.16 -12.10
CA ALA A 178 -9.57 13.11 -12.47
C ALA A 178 -9.14 14.34 -13.30
N ILE A 179 -9.92 14.70 -14.31
CA ILE A 179 -9.64 15.87 -15.16
C ILE A 179 -9.75 17.18 -14.36
N SER A 180 -10.67 17.23 -13.40
CA SER A 180 -10.89 18.42 -12.58
C SER A 180 -9.76 18.66 -11.57
N TYR A 181 -9.21 17.59 -10.97
CA TYR A 181 -8.25 17.70 -9.87
C TYR A 181 -6.80 17.39 -10.27
N ALA A 182 -6.57 16.50 -11.23
CA ALA A 182 -5.26 16.05 -11.66
C ALA A 182 -5.15 16.01 -13.21
N PRO A 183 -5.34 17.16 -13.91
CA PRO A 183 -5.43 17.21 -15.38
C PRO A 183 -4.17 16.72 -16.12
N HIS A 184 -3.02 16.66 -15.44
CA HIS A 184 -1.75 16.20 -16.02
C HIS A 184 -1.45 14.72 -15.75
N ALA A 185 -2.24 14.06 -14.90
CA ALA A 185 -2.04 12.65 -14.57
C ALA A 185 -2.29 11.76 -15.80
N ARG A 186 -1.50 10.69 -15.91
CA ARG A 186 -1.78 9.61 -16.86
C ARG A 186 -2.93 8.77 -16.31
N ILE A 187 -3.80 8.30 -17.19
CA ILE A 187 -4.98 7.53 -16.81
C ILE A 187 -4.82 6.08 -17.26
N LEU A 188 -5.04 5.16 -16.33
CA LEU A 188 -5.28 3.74 -16.61
C LEU A 188 -6.75 3.42 -16.38
N LEU A 189 -7.37 2.77 -17.37
CA LEU A 189 -8.76 2.29 -17.29
C LEU A 189 -8.78 0.88 -16.72
N ALA A 190 -9.36 0.71 -15.53
CA ALA A 190 -9.61 -0.61 -14.97
C ALA A 190 -10.83 -1.24 -15.65
N ILE A 191 -10.68 -2.45 -16.18
CA ILE A 191 -11.76 -3.18 -16.86
C ILE A 191 -12.21 -4.36 -16.00
N SER A 192 -13.52 -4.51 -15.85
CA SER A 192 -14.12 -5.66 -15.15
C SER A 192 -13.96 -6.94 -15.98
N LEU A 193 -13.56 -8.03 -15.31
CA LEU A 193 -13.46 -9.37 -15.90
C LEU A 193 -14.56 -10.32 -15.37
N SER A 194 -15.70 -9.77 -14.97
CA SER A 194 -16.82 -10.49 -14.34
C SER A 194 -17.30 -11.70 -15.16
N GLU A 195 -17.29 -11.64 -16.49
CA GLU A 195 -17.71 -12.76 -17.35
C GLU A 195 -16.70 -13.92 -17.41
N CYS A 196 -15.46 -13.70 -17.00
CA CYS A 196 -14.39 -14.71 -17.06
C CYS A 196 -14.26 -15.56 -15.79
N ARG A 197 -15.01 -15.25 -14.73
CA ARG A 197 -14.95 -15.96 -13.44
C ARG A 197 -16.22 -16.78 -13.25
N GLY A 198 -16.07 -18.10 -13.13
CA GLY A 198 -17.20 -18.98 -12.80
C GLY A 198 -17.87 -18.58 -11.48
N ASP A 199 -19.15 -18.96 -11.33
CA ASP A 199 -20.15 -18.61 -10.29
C ASP A 199 -19.71 -18.65 -8.80
N SER A 200 -18.48 -19.05 -8.47
CA SER A 200 -18.06 -19.34 -7.09
C SER A 200 -17.46 -18.16 -6.32
N ASP A 201 -17.31 -16.96 -6.90
CA ASP A 201 -16.62 -15.84 -6.26
C ASP A 201 -17.44 -14.54 -6.29
N SER A 202 -18.69 -14.63 -5.82
CA SER A 202 -19.69 -13.54 -5.80
C SER A 202 -19.44 -12.44 -4.75
N LEU A 203 -18.30 -12.45 -4.05
CA LEU A 203 -17.96 -11.49 -2.99
C LEU A 203 -16.89 -10.47 -3.40
N LEU A 204 -16.28 -10.62 -4.59
CA LEU A 204 -15.51 -9.55 -5.19
C LEU A 204 -16.49 -8.65 -5.95
N ASP A 205 -16.94 -7.61 -5.25
CA ASP A 205 -17.62 -6.44 -5.82
C ASP A 205 -16.98 -6.11 -7.18
N GLN A 206 -17.78 -6.04 -8.24
CA GLN A 206 -17.29 -5.95 -9.62
C GLN A 206 -16.50 -4.65 -9.78
N LYS A 207 -15.18 -4.74 -9.68
CA LYS A 207 -14.27 -3.60 -9.86
C LYS A 207 -13.94 -3.41 -11.32
N GLY A 208 -13.95 -2.15 -11.75
CA GLY A 208 -13.65 -1.75 -13.12
C GLY A 208 -14.90 -1.46 -13.95
N ALA A 209 -14.69 -0.80 -15.08
CA ALA A 209 -15.71 -0.52 -16.07
C ALA A 209 -16.20 -1.83 -16.71
N GLN A 210 -17.49 -1.96 -16.95
CA GLN A 210 -18.01 -3.08 -17.76
C GLN A 210 -17.54 -2.91 -19.20
N ILE A 211 -17.39 -4.02 -19.94
CA ILE A 211 -16.82 -3.98 -21.30
C ILE A 211 -17.65 -3.12 -22.25
N GLU A 212 -18.97 -3.06 -22.04
CA GLU A 212 -19.92 -2.24 -22.80
C GLU A 212 -19.73 -0.73 -22.53
N GLU A 213 -19.23 -0.37 -21.35
CA GLU A 213 -19.03 1.03 -20.94
C GLU A 213 -17.68 1.58 -21.42
N VAL A 214 -16.72 0.72 -21.74
CA VAL A 214 -15.34 1.11 -22.10
C VAL A 214 -15.32 2.02 -23.33
N GLU A 215 -16.12 1.74 -24.36
CA GLU A 215 -16.17 2.56 -25.57
C GLU A 215 -16.64 3.98 -25.25
N GLY A 216 -17.75 4.12 -24.53
CA GLY A 216 -18.27 5.42 -24.10
C GLY A 216 -17.26 6.18 -23.24
N LEU A 217 -16.60 5.47 -22.32
CA LEU A 217 -15.61 6.07 -21.43
C LEU A 217 -14.36 6.58 -22.19
N LEU A 218 -13.91 5.85 -23.22
CA LEU A 218 -12.83 6.29 -24.10
C LEU A 218 -13.23 7.50 -24.96
N MET A 219 -14.49 7.55 -25.43
CA MET A 219 -15.02 8.72 -26.16
C MET A 219 -15.05 9.95 -25.27
N THR A 220 -15.60 9.85 -24.05
CA THR A 220 -15.57 10.95 -23.08
C THR A 220 -14.13 11.37 -22.75
N ALA A 221 -13.22 10.42 -22.56
CA ALA A 221 -11.80 10.71 -22.32
C ALA A 221 -11.16 11.48 -23.47
N PHE A 222 -11.48 11.12 -24.72
CA PHE A 222 -10.99 11.82 -25.91
C PHE A 222 -11.52 13.26 -25.98
N GLU A 223 -12.83 13.46 -25.74
CA GLU A 223 -13.45 14.78 -25.74
C GLU A 223 -12.84 15.71 -24.68
N LEU A 224 -12.55 15.16 -23.49
CA LEU A 224 -11.92 15.87 -22.38
C LEU A 224 -10.39 16.03 -22.54
N ARG A 225 -9.80 15.51 -23.62
CA ARG A 225 -8.35 15.50 -23.87
C ARG A 225 -7.57 14.82 -22.73
N ALA A 226 -8.18 13.82 -22.10
CA ALA A 226 -7.58 13.03 -21.05
C ALA A 226 -6.41 12.18 -21.58
N LYS A 227 -5.34 12.05 -20.78
CA LYS A 227 -4.17 11.26 -21.16
C LYS A 227 -4.33 9.80 -20.76
N VAL A 228 -5.21 9.07 -21.45
CA VAL A 228 -5.35 7.62 -21.29
C VAL A 228 -4.12 6.93 -21.88
N VAL A 229 -3.42 6.12 -21.07
CA VAL A 229 -2.16 5.46 -21.47
C VAL A 229 -2.23 3.94 -21.48
N GLY A 230 -3.34 3.35 -21.03
CA GLY A 230 -3.50 1.91 -21.02
C GLY A 230 -4.70 1.45 -20.19
N ILE A 231 -4.73 0.15 -19.98
CA ILE A 231 -5.76 -0.57 -19.23
C ILE A 231 -5.13 -1.27 -18.02
N ARG A 232 -5.96 -1.63 -17.04
CA ARG A 232 -5.61 -2.43 -15.87
C ARG A 232 -6.59 -3.58 -15.69
#